data_AF-A0A966G9H0-F1
#
_entry.id   AF-A0A966G9H0-F1
#
_cell.length_a   1.000
_cell.length_b   1.000
_cell.length_c   1.000
_cell.angle_alpha   90.00
_cell.angle_beta   90.00
_cell.angle_gamma   90.00
#
_symmetry.space_group_name_H-M   'P 1'
#
loop_
_entity.id
_entity.type
_entity.pdbx_description
1 polymer ?
#
loop_
_entity_poly.entity_id
_entity_poly.type
_entity_poly.pdbx_seq_one_letter_code
_entity_poly.pdbx_strand_id
1 'polypeptide(L)'
;ESWARIGTNAFPDAAGSDDMGWGFLLNDVDGAATIGHGGTTKFKSWLFIVPESGVGVFVSSNMNTEQTGGEDVAWSIVRRISGTDALSAFQARKGDVAAAQEVAGTYLNNRREFGEVPAQFSPRLPIDVTADDGFIVMEGARYAPLGNDVWVALSGFRLRVVRGEDGMIKRLHGGRGTATFERVGP
;
A
#
# COMPACT_ATOMS: atom_id res chain seq x y z
N GLU A 1 0.08 -22.91 15.07
CA GLU A 1 1.34 -22.12 15.00
C GLU A 1 1.50 -21.39 13.66
N SER A 2 1.41 -22.05 12.51
CA SER A 2 1.64 -21.40 11.20
C SER A 2 0.70 -20.23 10.87
N TRP A 3 -0.61 -20.35 11.18
CA TRP A 3 -1.57 -19.27 10.93
C TRP A 3 -1.29 -18.01 11.76
N ALA A 4 -0.95 -18.20 13.04
CA ALA A 4 -0.59 -17.10 13.92
C ALA A 4 0.65 -16.36 13.43
N ARG A 5 1.61 -17.07 12.83
CA ARG A 5 2.80 -16.46 12.23
C ARG A 5 2.49 -15.70 10.95
N ILE A 6 1.64 -16.25 10.07
CA ILE A 6 1.28 -15.61 8.80
C ILE A 6 0.66 -14.23 9.02
N GLY A 7 -0.15 -14.05 10.06
CA GLY A 7 -0.77 -12.76 10.40
C GLY A 7 0.17 -11.72 11.03
N THR A 8 1.48 -11.95 11.04
CA THR A 8 2.46 -11.00 11.58
C THR A 8 3.42 -10.51 10.50
N ASN A 9 3.80 -9.24 10.58
CA ASN A 9 4.80 -8.65 9.69
C ASN A 9 6.10 -9.44 9.78
N ALA A 10 6.71 -9.72 8.62
CA ALA A 10 8.03 -10.35 8.58
C ALA A 10 9.13 -9.37 8.99
N PHE A 11 8.90 -8.06 8.78
CA PHE A 11 9.85 -6.99 9.06
C PHE A 11 9.24 -5.93 9.99
N PRO A 12 9.91 -5.53 11.09
CA PRO A 12 9.37 -4.57 12.06
C PRO A 12 9.16 -3.15 11.53
N ASP A 13 9.98 -2.72 10.58
CA ASP A 13 9.95 -1.38 9.98
C ASP A 13 8.72 -1.13 9.11
N ALA A 14 7.99 -2.19 8.76
CA ALA A 14 6.76 -2.15 7.99
C ALA A 14 5.48 -2.21 8.85
N ALA A 15 5.60 -2.19 10.19
CA ALA A 15 4.44 -2.21 11.07
C ALA A 15 3.45 -1.08 10.75
N GLY A 16 2.17 -1.41 10.60
CA GLY A 16 1.09 -0.46 10.30
C GLY A 16 0.97 -0.03 8.83
N SER A 17 1.94 -0.36 7.97
CA SER A 17 1.76 -0.32 6.50
C SER A 17 1.31 -1.66 5.95
N ASP A 18 0.85 -1.62 4.70
CA ASP A 18 0.62 -2.79 3.88
C ASP A 18 1.97 -3.41 3.49
N ASP A 19 2.23 -4.65 3.92
CA ASP A 19 3.54 -5.28 3.73
C ASP A 19 3.48 -6.79 3.49
N MET A 20 4.52 -7.32 2.85
CA MET A 20 4.73 -8.74 2.70
C MET A 20 5.22 -9.35 4.02
N GLY A 21 4.34 -10.11 4.66
CA GLY A 21 4.69 -10.99 5.76
C GLY A 21 5.33 -12.29 5.25
N TRP A 22 4.87 -13.41 5.79
CA TRP A 22 5.40 -14.74 5.49
C TRP A 22 4.84 -15.32 4.17
N GLY A 23 5.10 -14.65 3.05
CA GLY A 23 4.60 -15.02 1.72
C GLY A 23 3.15 -14.59 1.44
N PHE A 24 2.61 -13.70 2.27
CA PHE A 24 1.30 -13.07 2.11
C PHE A 24 1.42 -11.58 2.37
N LEU A 25 0.63 -10.81 1.64
CA LEU A 25 0.42 -9.39 1.87
C LEU A 25 -0.51 -9.21 3.07
N LEU A 26 -0.06 -8.44 4.06
CA LEU A 26 -0.79 -8.09 5.27
C LEU A 26 -1.24 -6.65 5.14
N ASN A 27 -2.55 -6.46 4.97
CA ASN A 27 -3.17 -5.17 4.75
C ASN A 27 -4.36 -5.00 5.69
N ASP A 28 -4.94 -3.81 5.71
CA ASP A 28 -6.24 -3.61 6.33
C ASP A 28 -7.13 -2.69 5.48
N VAL A 29 -8.35 -3.17 5.27
CA VAL A 29 -9.40 -2.51 4.50
C VAL A 29 -10.42 -1.93 5.47
N ASP A 30 -10.34 -0.62 5.66
CA ASP A 30 -11.24 0.18 6.50
C ASP A 30 -11.45 -0.34 7.94
N GLY A 31 -10.39 -0.85 8.57
CA GLY A 31 -10.37 -1.39 9.93
C GLY A 31 -10.44 -2.92 9.99
N ALA A 32 -10.72 -3.60 8.88
CA ALA A 32 -10.70 -5.05 8.83
C ALA A 32 -9.30 -5.53 8.46
N ALA A 33 -8.66 -6.33 9.32
CA ALA A 33 -7.37 -6.94 9.03
C ALA A 33 -7.49 -8.02 7.93
N THR A 34 -6.50 -8.05 7.04
CA THR A 34 -6.58 -8.85 5.81
C THR A 34 -5.26 -9.51 5.46
N ILE A 35 -5.37 -10.71 4.87
CA ILE A 35 -4.25 -11.51 4.42
C ILE A 35 -4.51 -11.87 2.97
N GLY A 36 -3.61 -11.49 2.06
CA GLY A 36 -3.83 -11.69 0.64
C GLY A 36 -2.57 -11.98 -0.16
N HIS A 37 -2.74 -12.19 -1.46
CA HIS A 37 -1.62 -12.26 -2.41
C HIS A 37 -2.11 -12.11 -3.85
N GLY A 38 -1.33 -11.41 -4.67
CA GLY A 38 -1.54 -11.31 -6.11
C GLY A 38 -0.73 -12.31 -6.91
N GLY A 39 -1.28 -12.80 -8.01
CA GLY A 39 -0.59 -13.63 -8.98
C GLY A 39 -0.73 -13.04 -10.38
N THR A 40 0.33 -13.07 -11.18
CA THR A 40 0.28 -12.64 -12.58
C THR A 40 1.03 -13.64 -13.44
N THR A 41 0.29 -14.32 -14.32
CA THR A 41 0.82 -15.19 -15.38
C THR A 41 0.03 -14.90 -16.68
N LYS A 42 -0.62 -15.92 -17.28
CA LYS A 42 -1.67 -15.72 -18.28
C LYS A 42 -2.97 -15.19 -17.67
N PHE A 43 -3.12 -15.33 -16.36
CA PHE A 43 -4.24 -14.82 -15.57
C PHE A 43 -3.69 -13.85 -14.52
N LYS A 44 -4.46 -12.80 -14.23
CA LYS A 44 -4.31 -11.96 -13.04
C LYS A 44 -5.22 -12.52 -11.96
N SER A 45 -4.63 -12.94 -10.85
CA SER A 45 -5.37 -13.53 -9.73
C SER A 45 -5.10 -12.74 -8.45
N TRP A 46 -6.09 -12.71 -7.57
CA TRP A 46 -5.99 -12.12 -6.25
C TRP A 46 -6.69 -13.02 -5.25
N LEU A 47 -5.95 -13.39 -4.20
CA LEU A 47 -6.49 -14.06 -3.01
C LEU A 47 -6.54 -13.06 -1.87
N PHE A 48 -7.59 -13.14 -1.06
CA PHE A 48 -7.75 -12.31 0.10
C PHE A 48 -8.60 -13.02 1.18
N ILE A 49 -8.24 -12.84 2.44
CA ILE A 49 -8.90 -13.44 3.61
C ILE A 49 -9.09 -12.34 4.66
N VAL A 50 -10.29 -12.27 5.26
CA VAL A 50 -10.59 -11.50 6.48
C VAL A 50 -10.80 -12.50 7.62
N PRO A 51 -9.79 -12.72 8.47
CA PRO A 51 -9.86 -13.76 9.50
C PRO A 51 -11.02 -13.55 10.48
N GLU A 52 -11.27 -12.30 10.89
CA GLU A 52 -12.28 -11.96 11.91
C GLU A 52 -13.71 -12.26 11.48
N SER A 53 -14.01 -12.12 10.18
CA SER A 53 -15.35 -12.40 9.64
C SER A 53 -15.46 -13.79 9.01
N GLY A 54 -14.37 -14.56 8.97
CA GLY A 54 -14.32 -15.88 8.32
C GLY A 54 -14.53 -15.82 6.80
N VAL A 55 -14.29 -14.66 6.17
CA VAL A 55 -14.50 -14.44 4.74
C VAL A 55 -13.21 -14.67 3.97
N GLY A 56 -13.29 -15.41 2.86
CA GLY A 56 -12.23 -15.53 1.86
C GLY A 56 -12.76 -15.22 0.47
N VAL A 57 -12.00 -14.46 -0.30
CA VAL A 57 -12.31 -14.10 -1.68
C VAL A 57 -11.13 -14.48 -2.57
N PHE A 58 -11.41 -15.18 -3.66
CA PHE A 58 -10.45 -15.45 -4.72
C PHE A 58 -11.02 -14.98 -6.05
N VAL A 59 -10.29 -14.10 -6.73
CA VAL A 59 -10.63 -13.61 -8.07
C VAL A 59 -9.53 -14.04 -9.02
N SER A 60 -9.89 -14.55 -10.19
CA SER A 60 -8.94 -14.86 -11.25
C SER A 60 -9.55 -14.46 -12.59
N SER A 61 -8.79 -13.69 -13.37
CA SER A 61 -9.25 -13.14 -14.64
C SER A 61 -8.15 -13.26 -15.70
N ASN A 62 -8.52 -13.60 -16.92
CA ASN A 62 -7.66 -13.49 -18.10
C ASN A 62 -7.83 -12.14 -18.82
N MET A 63 -8.64 -11.23 -18.29
CA MET A 63 -8.78 -9.88 -18.81
C MET A 63 -7.61 -9.01 -18.34
N ASN A 64 -7.16 -8.08 -19.18
CA ASN A 64 -6.05 -7.18 -18.87
C ASN A 64 -6.48 -5.76 -18.49
N THR A 65 -7.80 -5.49 -18.40
CA THR A 65 -8.31 -4.16 -18.10
C THR A 65 -8.07 -3.80 -16.62
N GLU A 66 -7.54 -2.59 -16.37
CA GLU A 66 -7.27 -2.10 -15.01
C GLU A 66 -8.55 -1.91 -14.19
N GLN A 67 -9.69 -1.69 -14.85
CA GLN A 67 -11.00 -1.40 -14.25
C GLN A 67 -11.63 -2.59 -13.49
N THR A 68 -11.06 -3.78 -13.58
CA THR A 68 -11.56 -5.00 -12.90
C THR A 68 -10.44 -5.79 -12.24
N GLY A 69 -9.45 -5.08 -11.68
CA GLY A 69 -8.41 -5.70 -10.88
C GLY A 69 -9.02 -6.61 -9.81
N GLY A 70 -8.51 -7.84 -9.68
CA GLY A 70 -9.07 -8.82 -8.73
C GLY A 70 -9.05 -8.32 -7.28
N GLU A 71 -8.12 -7.43 -6.97
CA GLU A 71 -8.03 -6.72 -5.69
C GLU A 71 -9.18 -5.74 -5.47
N ASP A 72 -9.51 -4.88 -6.44
CA ASP A 72 -10.61 -3.92 -6.32
C ASP A 72 -11.95 -4.62 -6.10
N VAL A 73 -12.15 -5.76 -6.78
CA VAL A 73 -13.32 -6.62 -6.59
C VAL A 73 -13.33 -7.20 -5.18
N ALA A 74 -12.19 -7.74 -4.70
CA ALA A 74 -12.09 -8.30 -3.36
C ALA A 74 -12.38 -7.25 -2.28
N TRP A 75 -11.79 -6.05 -2.39
CA TRP A 75 -12.01 -4.96 -1.44
C TRP A 75 -13.44 -4.45 -1.46
N SER A 76 -14.07 -4.37 -2.63
CA SER A 76 -15.48 -4.00 -2.75
C SER A 76 -16.40 -4.99 -2.04
N ILE A 77 -16.12 -6.29 -2.13
CA ILE A 77 -16.86 -7.33 -1.40
C ILE A 77 -16.72 -7.15 0.11
N VAL A 78 -15.50 -6.88 0.60
CA VAL A 78 -15.24 -6.67 2.04
C VAL A 78 -16.02 -5.48 2.55
N ARG A 79 -15.89 -4.32 1.88
CA ARG A 79 -16.60 -3.09 2.22
C ARG A 79 -18.11 -3.29 2.24
N ARG A 80 -18.62 -4.06 1.28
CA ARG A 80 -20.05 -4.39 1.20
C ARG A 80 -20.51 -5.23 2.39
N ILE A 81 -19.69 -6.18 2.84
CA ILE A 81 -19.97 -7.05 3.99
C ILE A 81 -19.83 -6.29 5.31
N SER A 82 -18.78 -5.47 5.46
CA SER A 82 -18.54 -4.69 6.68
C SER A 82 -19.47 -3.48 6.82
N GLY A 83 -20.11 -3.06 5.72
CA GLY A 83 -20.99 -1.90 5.70
C GLY A 83 -20.23 -0.57 5.85
N THR A 84 -18.94 -0.54 5.51
CA THR A 84 -18.10 0.64 5.74
C THR A 84 -18.34 1.72 4.68
N ASP A 85 -18.53 2.96 5.12
CA ASP A 85 -18.53 4.14 4.25
C ASP A 85 -17.10 4.68 4.11
N ALA A 86 -16.34 4.07 3.20
CA ALA A 86 -14.93 4.39 2.98
C ALA A 86 -14.71 5.86 2.54
N LEU A 87 -15.63 6.42 1.76
CA LEU A 87 -15.48 7.78 1.22
C LEU A 87 -15.64 8.83 2.32
N SER A 88 -16.72 8.75 3.11
CA SER A 88 -16.93 9.69 4.21
C SER A 88 -15.80 9.59 5.24
N ALA A 89 -15.37 8.36 5.55
CA ALA A 89 -14.27 8.13 6.48
C ALA A 89 -12.93 8.68 5.94
N PHE A 90 -12.66 8.56 4.64
CA PHE A 90 -11.46 9.11 4.01
C PHE A 90 -11.47 10.65 4.01
N GLN A 91 -12.60 11.28 3.66
CA GLN A 91 -12.73 12.73 3.64
C GLN A 91 -12.58 13.35 5.04
N ALA A 92 -13.09 12.68 6.07
CA ALA A 92 -12.95 13.12 7.46
C ALA A 92 -11.50 13.07 7.98
N ARG A 93 -10.59 12.36 7.30
CA ARG A 93 -9.18 12.20 7.69
C ARG A 93 -8.26 13.29 7.17
N LYS A 94 -8.78 14.40 6.63
CA LYS A 94 -7.96 15.53 6.19
C LYS A 94 -6.93 15.90 7.26
N GLY A 95 -5.65 15.90 6.88
CA GLY A 95 -4.53 16.14 7.76
C GLY A 95 -4.17 17.60 7.97
N ASP A 96 -3.09 17.79 8.72
CA ASP A 96 -2.37 19.06 8.77
C ASP A 96 -1.59 19.30 7.47
N VAL A 97 -1.62 20.53 6.98
CA VAL A 97 -0.96 20.93 5.74
C VAL A 97 0.56 20.86 5.88
N ALA A 98 1.12 21.25 7.03
CA ALA A 98 2.56 21.22 7.22
C ALA A 98 3.10 19.78 7.25
N ALA A 99 2.38 18.86 7.89
CA ALA A 99 2.72 17.43 7.87
C ALA A 99 2.73 16.85 6.45
N ALA A 100 1.74 17.19 5.61
CA ALA A 100 1.74 16.74 4.22
C ALA A 100 2.90 17.36 3.41
N GLN A 101 3.20 18.64 3.64
CA GLN A 101 4.33 19.34 3.00
C GLN A 101 5.68 18.75 3.39
N GLU A 102 5.84 18.29 4.63
CA GLU A 102 7.07 17.63 5.07
C GLU A 102 7.37 16.36 4.26
N VAL A 103 6.32 15.58 3.96
CA VAL A 103 6.41 14.33 3.18
C VAL A 103 6.61 14.59 1.70
N ALA A 104 6.18 15.75 1.18
CA ALA A 104 6.36 16.09 -0.21
C ALA A 104 7.86 16.10 -0.63
N GLY A 105 8.11 15.74 -1.89
CA GLY A 105 9.44 15.66 -2.45
C GLY A 105 9.55 14.61 -3.55
N THR A 106 10.75 14.47 -4.10
CA THR A 106 11.06 13.47 -5.12
C THR A 106 11.64 12.23 -4.45
N TYR A 107 11.19 11.06 -4.88
CA TYR A 107 11.63 9.77 -4.38
C TYR A 107 12.07 8.85 -5.53
N LEU A 108 13.02 7.95 -5.28
CA LEU A 108 13.49 6.95 -6.23
C LEU A 108 12.95 5.58 -5.86
N ASN A 109 12.23 4.95 -6.79
CA ASN A 109 11.79 3.58 -6.62
C ASN A 109 12.98 2.62 -6.54
N ASN A 110 13.02 1.77 -5.52
CA ASN A 110 14.06 0.77 -5.31
C ASN A 110 13.83 -0.54 -6.09
N ARG A 111 12.63 -0.74 -6.64
CA ARG A 111 12.24 -1.97 -7.32
C ARG A 111 13.00 -2.10 -8.64
N ARG A 112 13.65 -3.24 -8.83
CA ARG A 112 14.33 -3.59 -10.08
C ARG A 112 13.47 -4.54 -10.88
N GLU A 113 13.33 -4.28 -12.17
CA GLU A 113 12.81 -5.27 -13.09
C GLU A 113 13.87 -6.34 -13.33
N PHE A 114 13.52 -7.60 -13.11
CA PHE A 114 14.38 -8.74 -13.43
C PHE A 114 13.88 -9.34 -14.75
N GLY A 115 14.49 -8.95 -15.88
CA GLY A 115 14.17 -9.50 -17.21
C GLY A 115 14.97 -8.88 -18.37
N GLU A 116 15.76 -9.73 -19.03
CA GLU A 116 16.45 -9.64 -20.35
C GLU A 116 17.35 -8.45 -20.74
N VAL A 117 17.47 -7.40 -19.94
CA VAL A 117 18.54 -6.38 -20.05
C VAL A 117 19.27 -6.35 -18.71
N PRO A 118 20.58 -6.02 -18.61
CA PRO A 118 21.22 -6.07 -17.30
C PRO A 118 20.48 -5.13 -16.36
N ALA A 119 19.83 -5.67 -15.33
CA ALA A 119 19.03 -4.98 -14.30
C ALA A 119 19.79 -3.86 -13.55
N GLN A 120 21.05 -3.61 -13.95
CA GLN A 120 21.92 -2.52 -13.55
C GLN A 120 21.64 -1.23 -14.35
N PHE A 121 20.95 -1.32 -15.50
CA PHE A 121 20.65 -0.19 -16.39
C PHE A 121 19.17 0.23 -16.41
N SER A 122 18.27 -0.48 -15.71
CA SER A 122 16.90 0.00 -15.55
C SER A 122 16.93 1.28 -14.72
N PRO A 123 16.54 2.45 -15.28
CA PRO A 123 16.57 3.70 -14.55
C PRO A 123 15.63 3.60 -13.35
N ARG A 124 16.12 3.95 -12.15
CA ARG A 124 15.23 4.20 -11.02
C ARG A 124 14.39 5.41 -11.39
N LEU A 125 13.13 5.18 -11.73
CA LEU A 125 12.25 6.27 -12.14
C LEU A 125 11.92 7.11 -10.90
N PRO A 126 12.17 8.44 -10.95
CA PRO A 126 11.74 9.33 -9.89
C PRO A 126 10.21 9.38 -9.85
N ILE A 127 9.68 9.45 -8.64
CA ILE A 127 8.26 9.67 -8.36
C ILE A 127 8.19 10.92 -7.50
N ASP A 128 7.34 11.85 -7.92
CA ASP A 128 7.06 13.04 -7.14
C ASP A 128 5.86 12.80 -6.22
N VAL A 129 6.06 13.13 -4.95
CA VAL A 129 5.01 13.20 -3.95
C VAL A 129 4.73 14.67 -3.68
N THR A 130 3.48 15.08 -3.87
CA THR A 130 3.05 16.47 -3.62
C THR A 130 2.11 16.54 -2.44
N ALA A 131 1.94 17.73 -1.87
CA ALA A 131 0.97 17.99 -0.81
C ALA A 131 -0.24 18.72 -1.39
N ASP A 132 -1.44 18.29 -1.01
CA ASP A 132 -2.70 18.90 -1.38
C ASP A 132 -3.64 18.95 -0.18
N ASP A 133 -3.71 20.12 0.46
CA ASP A 133 -4.69 20.44 1.51
C ASP A 133 -4.72 19.42 2.67
N GLY A 134 -3.55 19.04 3.19
CA GLY A 134 -3.41 18.07 4.28
C GLY A 134 -3.42 16.61 3.83
N PHE A 135 -3.40 16.36 2.52
CA PHE A 135 -3.19 15.05 1.91
C PHE A 135 -1.83 15.02 1.20
N ILE A 136 -1.26 13.83 1.06
CA ILE A 136 -0.19 13.61 0.08
C ILE A 136 -0.78 13.05 -1.21
N VAL A 137 -0.20 13.39 -2.35
CA VAL A 137 -0.57 12.89 -3.67
C VAL A 137 0.63 12.16 -4.26
N MET A 138 0.43 10.91 -4.64
CA MET A 138 1.45 10.07 -5.26
C MET A 138 0.80 9.26 -6.36
N GLU A 139 1.39 9.28 -7.56
CA GLU A 139 0.87 8.57 -8.75
C GLU A 139 -0.63 8.84 -9.04
N GLY A 140 -1.08 10.07 -8.76
CA GLY A 140 -2.47 10.50 -8.97
C GLY A 140 -3.46 10.09 -7.87
N ALA A 141 -3.04 9.31 -6.88
CA ALA A 141 -3.85 8.95 -5.72
C ALA A 141 -3.59 9.91 -4.54
N ARG A 142 -4.66 10.33 -3.85
CA ARG A 142 -4.57 11.05 -2.57
C ARG A 142 -4.50 10.07 -1.41
N TYR A 143 -3.65 10.38 -0.43
CA TYR A 143 -3.55 9.66 0.83
C TYR A 143 -3.80 10.62 1.99
N ALA A 144 -4.65 10.19 2.93
CA ALA A 144 -4.97 10.88 4.16
C ALA A 144 -4.14 10.30 5.32
N PRO A 145 -3.77 11.09 6.35
CA PRO A 145 -3.04 10.54 7.49
C PRO A 145 -3.88 9.57 8.33
N LEU A 146 -3.24 8.50 8.79
CA LEU A 146 -3.72 7.61 9.85
C LEU A 146 -2.99 7.82 11.19
N GLY A 147 -1.90 8.59 11.19
CA GLY A 147 -1.03 8.79 12.34
C GLY A 147 0.16 7.82 12.35
N ASN A 148 1.11 8.05 13.26
CA ASN A 148 2.34 7.25 13.38
C ASN A 148 3.07 7.04 12.04
N ASP A 149 3.19 8.11 11.25
CA ASP A 149 3.82 8.12 9.93
C ASP A 149 3.12 7.25 8.86
N VAL A 150 1.87 6.84 9.10
CA VAL A 150 1.06 6.07 8.12
C VAL A 150 0.05 6.97 7.41
N TRP A 151 -0.09 6.77 6.11
CA TRP A 151 -1.02 7.45 5.21
C TRP A 151 -1.83 6.42 4.44
N VAL A 152 -3.13 6.67 4.21
CA VAL A 152 -4.06 5.73 3.58
C VAL A 152 -4.75 6.36 2.38
N ALA A 153 -4.80 5.64 1.25
CA ALA A 153 -5.59 6.05 0.10
C ALA A 153 -7.06 5.70 0.29
N LEU A 154 -7.95 6.33 -0.48
CA LEU A 154 -9.37 5.95 -0.53
C LEU A 154 -9.56 4.47 -0.89
N SER A 155 -8.68 3.92 -1.71
CA SER A 155 -8.70 2.50 -2.06
C SER A 155 -8.52 1.61 -0.83
N GLY A 156 -7.77 2.06 0.19
CA GLY A 156 -7.41 1.31 1.39
C GLY A 156 -5.89 1.13 1.55
N PHE A 157 -5.12 1.38 0.48
CA PHE A 157 -3.67 1.19 0.50
C PHE A 157 -2.97 2.10 1.50
N ARG A 158 -2.00 1.52 2.23
CA ARG A 158 -1.25 2.24 3.26
C ARG A 158 0.20 2.46 2.87
N LEU A 159 0.60 3.72 2.86
CA LEU A 159 1.99 4.14 2.78
C LEU A 159 2.51 4.42 4.18
N ARG A 160 3.77 4.06 4.43
CA ARG A 160 4.46 4.44 5.67
C ARG A 160 5.67 5.31 5.35
N VAL A 161 5.76 6.44 6.03
CA VAL A 161 6.94 7.28 6.06
C VAL A 161 7.95 6.63 7.00
N VAL A 162 9.18 6.42 6.53
CA VAL A 162 10.27 5.89 7.34
C VAL A 162 11.28 6.99 7.57
N ARG A 163 11.49 7.31 8.84
CA ARG A 163 12.41 8.33 9.30
C ARG A 163 13.72 7.72 9.76
N GLY A 164 14.82 8.44 9.56
CA GLY A 164 16.12 8.10 10.12
C GLY A 164 16.21 8.45 11.61
N GLU A 165 17.34 8.11 12.23
CA GLU A 165 17.64 8.50 13.62
C GLU A 165 17.71 10.02 13.81
N ASP A 166 17.96 10.75 12.73
CA ASP A 166 17.96 12.22 12.65
C ASP A 166 16.54 12.82 12.57
N GLY A 167 15.49 11.98 12.56
CA GLY A 167 14.09 12.39 12.41
C GLY A 167 13.70 12.74 10.98
N MET A 168 14.65 12.78 10.06
CA MET A 168 14.43 13.13 8.66
C MET A 168 13.79 11.97 7.90
N ILE A 169 12.90 12.28 6.97
CA ILE A 169 12.30 11.29 6.08
C ILE A 169 13.37 10.72 5.16
N LYS A 170 13.58 9.40 5.20
CA LYS A 170 14.55 8.72 4.33
C LYS A 170 13.87 8.00 3.18
N ARG A 171 12.70 7.41 3.43
CA ARG A 171 11.97 6.65 2.40
C ARG A 171 10.48 6.54 2.70
N LEU A 172 9.72 6.10 1.71
CA LEU A 172 8.36 5.63 1.83
C LEU A 172 8.31 4.11 1.60
N HIS A 173 7.57 3.39 2.43
CA HIS A 173 7.14 2.01 2.15
C HIS A 173 5.84 2.05 1.34
N GLY A 174 5.87 1.41 0.17
CA GLY A 174 4.74 1.33 -0.75
C GLY A 174 3.62 0.42 -0.23
N GLY A 175 2.37 0.68 -0.66
CA GLY A 175 1.17 -0.01 -0.18
C GLY A 175 1.01 -1.48 -0.59
N ARG A 176 2.06 -2.13 -1.08
CA ARG A 176 2.02 -3.54 -1.48
C ARG A 176 3.20 -4.34 -0.94
N GLY A 177 4.05 -3.76 -0.07
CA GLY A 177 5.27 -4.40 0.43
C GLY A 177 6.30 -4.82 -0.62
N THR A 178 6.16 -4.35 -1.86
CA THR A 178 7.00 -4.78 -3.02
C THR A 178 7.94 -3.69 -3.53
N ALA A 179 7.81 -2.47 -3.02
CA ALA A 179 8.65 -1.34 -3.37
C ALA A 179 8.82 -0.40 -2.17
N THR A 180 10.02 0.18 -2.06
CA THR A 180 10.28 1.37 -1.27
C THR A 180 10.71 2.50 -2.19
N PHE A 181 10.50 3.73 -1.73
CA PHE A 181 10.81 4.94 -2.46
C PHE A 181 11.78 5.77 -1.62
N GLU A 182 13.03 5.85 -2.02
CA GLU A 182 14.09 6.54 -1.27
C GLU A 182 14.05 8.04 -1.57
N ARG A 183 14.07 8.90 -0.54
CA ARG A 183 14.00 10.35 -0.72
C ARG A 183 15.25 10.87 -1.44
N VAL A 184 15.05 11.76 -2.41
CA VAL A 184 16.14 12.44 -3.12
C VAL A 184 16.40 13.79 -2.47
N GLY A 185 17.65 14.01 -2.05
CA GLY A 185 18.05 15.23 -1.35
C GLY A 185 17.67 15.21 0.14
N PRO A 186 17.96 16.30 0.87
CA PRO A 186 17.55 16.48 2.26
C PRO A 186 16.03 16.57 2.43
#